data_AF-A0A3A9G6P2-F1
#
_entry.id   AF-A0A3A9G6P2-F1
#
_cell.length_a   1.000
_cell.length_b   1.000
_cell.length_c   1.000
_cell.angle_alpha   90.00
_cell.angle_beta   90.00
_cell.angle_gamma   90.00
#
_symmetry.space_group_name_H-M   'P 1'
#
loop_
_entity.id
_entity.type
_entity.pdbx_description
1 polymer ?
#
loop_
_entity_poly.entity_id
_entity_poly.type
_entity_poly.pdbx_seq_one_letter_code
_entity_poly.pdbx_strand_id
1 'polypeptide(L)'
;SEKRIEGAIKVAANEYRYHPVRDYLNSLQWDGTERVRYALRHFLGAEVSDYNYEVLLLFMLGAVARVFKPGTKFEVMLCLVGGQGAGKSTFFRFLAVRDEWFSDDLRKLDDDNVYRKLQGHWIIEMSEMIATANAKSIEDIKSFLSRQKETYKAPYEVHPKDHKRQCVFAGTSNTLDFLPLDRTGNRRFLPVQVQAEAAEVHILEDEAASRA
;
A
#
# COMPACT_ATOMS: atom_id res chain seq x y z
N SER A 1 16.79 19.36 -34.54
CA SER A 1 15.34 19.08 -34.58
C SER A 1 14.95 18.44 -33.26
N GLU A 2 14.04 19.08 -32.55
CA GLU A 2 13.51 18.69 -31.24
C GLU A 2 13.09 17.21 -31.18
N LYS A 3 12.51 16.69 -32.27
CA LYS A 3 12.18 15.25 -32.43
C LYS A 3 13.37 14.30 -32.29
N ARG A 4 14.57 14.70 -32.72
CA ARG A 4 15.78 13.87 -32.59
C ARG A 4 16.30 13.84 -31.15
N ILE A 5 16.14 14.94 -30.42
CA ILE A 5 16.49 15.04 -29.00
C ILE A 5 15.52 14.19 -28.18
N GLU A 6 14.22 14.30 -28.42
CA GLU A 6 13.21 13.46 -27.74
C GLU A 6 13.43 11.96 -28.01
N GLY A 7 13.77 11.60 -29.26
CA GLY A 7 14.14 10.24 -29.62
C GLY A 7 15.37 9.74 -28.87
N ALA A 8 16.43 10.55 -28.79
CA ALA A 8 17.65 10.21 -28.06
C ALA A 8 17.42 10.06 -26.55
N ILE A 9 16.62 10.95 -25.94
CA ILE A 9 16.23 10.87 -24.52
C ILE A 9 15.44 9.59 -24.26
N LYS A 10 14.49 9.23 -25.13
CA LYS A 10 13.70 7.99 -25.00
C LYS A 10 14.57 6.73 -25.11
N VAL A 11 15.55 6.73 -26.00
CA VAL A 11 16.50 5.60 -26.15
C VAL A 11 17.37 5.48 -24.89
N ALA A 12 18.01 6.57 -24.46
CA ALA A 12 18.83 6.57 -23.26
C ALA A 12 18.02 6.18 -22.01
N ALA A 13 16.83 6.72 -21.81
CA ALA A 13 15.95 6.37 -20.70
C ALA A 13 15.48 4.91 -20.73
N ASN A 14 15.39 4.30 -21.91
CA ASN A 14 15.07 2.88 -22.07
C ASN A 14 16.28 1.98 -21.75
N GLU A 15 17.48 2.40 -22.15
CA GLU A 15 18.73 1.69 -21.87
C GLU A 15 19.08 1.68 -20.37
N TYR A 16 18.78 2.77 -19.64
CA TYR A 16 18.99 2.89 -18.19
C TYR A 16 17.72 2.71 -17.37
N ARG A 17 16.81 1.80 -17.78
CA ARG A 17 15.63 1.46 -16.97
C ARG A 17 16.04 0.79 -15.67
N TYR A 18 15.68 1.41 -14.56
CA TYR A 18 15.83 0.83 -13.22
C TYR A 18 14.47 0.79 -12.52
N HIS A 19 14.34 -0.05 -11.48
CA HIS A 19 13.11 -0.12 -10.70
C HIS A 19 13.47 0.15 -9.23
N PRO A 20 13.27 1.38 -8.73
CA PRO A 20 13.84 1.82 -7.45
C PRO A 20 13.48 0.90 -6.27
N VAL A 21 12.21 0.48 -6.17
CA VAL A 21 11.77 -0.45 -5.12
C VAL A 21 12.41 -1.84 -5.26
N ARG A 22 12.56 -2.35 -6.49
CA ARG A 22 13.14 -3.68 -6.74
C ARG A 22 14.63 -3.67 -6.45
N ASP A 23 15.32 -2.62 -6.86
CA ASP A 23 16.75 -2.44 -6.62
C ASP A 23 17.03 -2.33 -5.12
N TYR A 24 16.20 -1.57 -4.39
CA TYR A 24 16.22 -1.53 -2.93
C TYR A 24 15.99 -2.92 -2.32
N LEU A 25 14.90 -3.62 -2.69
CA LEU A 25 14.59 -4.95 -2.14
C LEU A 25 15.68 -5.99 -2.43
N ASN A 26 16.32 -5.94 -3.60
CA ASN A 26 17.43 -6.82 -3.95
C ASN A 26 18.73 -6.49 -3.19
N SER A 27 18.87 -5.27 -2.67
CA SER A 27 20.03 -4.85 -1.88
C SER A 27 19.96 -5.28 -0.40
N LEU A 28 18.77 -5.65 0.07
CA LEU A 28 18.55 -6.01 1.46
C LEU A 28 19.22 -7.34 1.83
N GLN A 29 19.79 -7.37 3.03
CA GLN A 29 20.24 -8.59 3.69
C GLN A 29 19.49 -8.73 5.01
N TRP A 30 18.93 -9.91 5.25
CA TRP A 30 18.25 -10.18 6.51
C TRP A 30 19.27 -10.31 7.62
N ASP A 31 19.04 -9.58 8.70
CA ASP A 31 19.91 -9.50 9.87
C ASP A 31 19.58 -10.55 10.95
N GLY A 32 18.64 -11.46 10.67
CA GLY A 32 18.23 -12.52 11.60
C GLY A 32 17.15 -12.13 12.60
N THR A 33 16.69 -10.87 12.61
CA THR A 33 15.66 -10.42 13.57
C THR A 33 14.25 -10.56 12.98
N GLU A 34 13.34 -11.19 13.72
CA GLU A 34 11.95 -11.43 13.29
C GLU A 34 11.05 -10.19 13.51
N ARG A 35 11.36 -9.07 12.84
CA ARG A 35 10.63 -7.80 13.04
C ARG A 35 9.14 -7.88 12.71
N VAL A 36 8.75 -8.65 11.69
CA VAL A 36 7.34 -8.75 11.25
C VAL A 36 6.41 -9.21 12.38
N ARG A 37 6.88 -10.09 13.27
CA ARG A 37 6.07 -10.60 14.40
C ARG A 37 5.73 -9.52 15.43
N TYR A 38 6.63 -8.56 15.64
CA TYR A 38 6.52 -7.61 16.73
C TYR A 38 6.26 -6.18 16.26
N ALA A 39 6.44 -5.85 14.98
CA ALA A 39 6.33 -4.48 14.47
C ALA A 39 4.99 -3.79 14.82
N LEU A 40 3.86 -4.49 14.70
CA LEU A 40 2.54 -3.94 15.05
C LEU A 40 2.39 -3.70 16.56
N ARG A 41 2.96 -4.57 17.40
CA ARG A 41 2.99 -4.38 18.85
C ARG A 41 3.88 -3.21 19.23
N HIS A 42 5.09 -3.20 18.69
CA HIS A 42 6.13 -2.24 19.00
C HIS A 42 5.70 -0.80 18.70
N PHE A 43 5.19 -0.54 17.49
CA PHE A 43 4.85 0.81 17.04
C PHE A 43 3.39 1.23 17.24
N LEU A 44 2.47 0.27 17.30
CA LEU A 44 1.02 0.54 17.28
C LEU A 44 0.27 -0.11 18.44
N GLY A 45 0.96 -0.86 19.32
CA GLY A 45 0.36 -1.50 20.48
C GLY A 45 -0.64 -2.61 20.16
N ALA A 46 -0.64 -3.14 18.94
CA ALA A 46 -1.46 -4.30 18.59
C ALA A 46 -1.08 -5.53 19.45
N GLU A 47 -2.02 -6.45 19.65
CA GLU A 47 -1.74 -7.71 20.35
C GLU A 47 -0.67 -8.53 19.61
N VAL A 48 0.22 -9.19 20.35
CA VAL A 48 1.13 -10.19 19.77
C VAL A 48 0.35 -11.49 19.60
N SER A 49 -0.16 -11.72 18.39
CA SER A 49 -0.92 -12.92 18.03
C SER A 49 -0.48 -13.46 16.68
N ASP A 50 -0.71 -14.75 16.44
CA ASP A 50 -0.43 -15.37 15.15
C ASP A 50 -1.25 -14.71 14.03
N TYR A 51 -2.47 -14.28 14.32
CA TYR A 51 -3.30 -13.52 13.39
C TYR A 51 -2.62 -12.22 12.95
N ASN A 52 -2.18 -11.37 13.88
CA ASN A 52 -1.57 -10.08 13.53
C ASN A 52 -0.24 -10.28 12.78
N TYR A 53 0.54 -11.28 13.18
CA TYR A 53 1.74 -11.69 12.46
C TYR A 53 1.44 -12.11 11.02
N GLU A 54 0.49 -13.03 10.83
CA GLU A 54 0.13 -13.54 9.50
C GLU A 54 -0.45 -12.45 8.60
N VAL A 55 -1.25 -11.53 9.14
CA VAL A 55 -1.80 -10.40 8.38
C VAL A 55 -0.69 -9.48 7.87
N LEU A 56 0.25 -9.08 8.74
CA LEU A 56 1.36 -8.22 8.30
C LEU A 56 2.30 -8.97 7.34
N LEU A 57 2.61 -10.24 7.62
CA LEU A 57 3.42 -11.07 6.75
C LEU A 57 2.79 -11.20 5.35
N LEU A 58 1.49 -11.51 5.28
CA LEU A 58 0.74 -11.61 4.03
C LEU A 58 0.75 -10.29 3.26
N PHE A 59 0.56 -9.17 3.95
CA PHE A 59 0.64 -7.84 3.36
C PHE A 59 2.01 -7.57 2.73
N MET A 60 3.08 -7.85 3.47
CA MET A 60 4.46 -7.65 3.00
C MET A 60 4.83 -8.58 1.84
N LEU A 61 4.44 -9.86 1.91
CA LEU A 61 4.64 -10.79 0.80
C LEU A 61 3.87 -10.35 -0.45
N GLY A 62 2.65 -9.84 -0.30
CA GLY A 62 1.88 -9.24 -1.39
C GLY A 62 2.56 -8.03 -2.01
N ALA A 63 3.11 -7.14 -1.17
CA ALA A 63 3.83 -5.94 -1.57
C ALA A 63 5.07 -6.30 -2.40
N VAL A 64 5.88 -7.24 -1.91
CA VAL A 64 7.06 -7.75 -2.62
C VAL A 64 6.65 -8.45 -3.91
N ALA A 65 5.65 -9.34 -3.87
CA ALA A 65 5.21 -10.09 -5.03
C ALA A 65 4.73 -9.17 -6.18
N ARG A 66 4.04 -8.07 -5.87
CA ARG A 66 3.59 -7.11 -6.90
C ARG A 66 4.74 -6.34 -7.55
N VAL A 67 5.85 -6.10 -6.86
CA VAL A 67 7.06 -5.47 -7.46
C VAL A 67 7.82 -6.45 -8.35
N PHE A 68 7.98 -7.70 -7.93
CA PHE A 68 8.75 -8.70 -8.69
C PHE A 68 7.94 -9.38 -9.79
N LYS A 69 6.62 -9.52 -9.59
CA LYS A 69 5.67 -10.12 -10.53
C LYS A 69 4.46 -9.17 -10.70
N PRO A 70 4.62 -8.06 -11.45
CA PRO A 70 3.55 -7.08 -11.66
C PRO A 70 2.25 -7.74 -12.14
N GLY A 71 1.15 -7.35 -11.53
CA GLY A 71 -0.19 -7.88 -11.81
C GLY A 71 -0.49 -9.21 -11.13
N THR A 72 0.34 -9.66 -10.20
CA THR A 72 -0.02 -10.76 -9.28
C THR A 72 -1.33 -10.41 -8.57
N LYS A 73 -2.28 -11.36 -8.58
CA LYS A 73 -3.54 -11.19 -7.88
C LYS A 73 -3.27 -11.13 -6.38
N PHE A 74 -3.61 -9.99 -5.78
CA PHE A 74 -3.50 -9.76 -4.35
C PHE A 74 -4.61 -8.79 -3.96
N GLU A 75 -5.73 -9.32 -3.48
CA GLU A 75 -6.97 -8.55 -3.29
C GLU A 75 -7.27 -8.25 -1.82
N VAL A 76 -6.32 -8.53 -0.93
CA VAL A 76 -6.43 -8.27 0.51
C VAL A 76 -5.80 -6.94 0.87
N MET A 77 -6.36 -6.28 1.88
CA MET A 77 -5.95 -5.00 2.43
C MET A 77 -5.82 -5.15 3.94
N LEU A 78 -4.65 -4.81 4.47
CA LEU A 78 -4.44 -4.68 5.91
C LEU A 78 -5.11 -3.39 6.38
N CYS A 79 -5.97 -3.48 7.40
CA CYS A 79 -6.73 -2.36 7.93
C CYS A 79 -6.32 -2.10 9.38
N LEU A 80 -5.62 -1.00 9.67
CA LEU A 80 -5.30 -0.60 11.05
C LEU A 80 -6.46 0.18 11.65
N VAL A 81 -6.95 -0.26 12.82
CA VAL A 81 -8.13 0.30 13.47
C VAL A 81 -7.82 0.69 14.90
N GLY A 82 -7.95 1.97 15.24
CA GLY A 82 -7.71 2.45 16.60
C GLY A 82 -7.69 3.97 16.69
N GLY A 83 -7.45 4.53 17.87
CA GLY A 83 -7.56 5.96 18.14
C GLY A 83 -6.78 6.87 17.16
N GLN A 84 -7.26 8.11 17.00
CA GLN A 84 -6.53 9.13 16.26
C GLN A 84 -5.16 9.36 16.92
N GLY A 85 -4.14 9.63 16.10
CA GLY A 85 -2.77 9.85 16.61
C GLY A 85 -2.00 8.58 16.95
N ALA A 86 -2.56 7.37 16.79
CA ALA A 86 -1.86 6.11 17.07
C ALA A 86 -0.74 5.73 16.07
N GLY A 87 -0.32 6.63 15.17
CA GLY A 87 0.75 6.36 14.20
C GLY A 87 0.40 5.50 12.98
N LYS A 88 -0.89 5.18 12.74
CA LYS A 88 -1.33 4.26 11.67
C LYS A 88 -0.86 4.63 10.26
N SER A 89 -1.14 5.86 9.81
CA SER A 89 -0.74 6.34 8.48
C SER A 89 0.79 6.45 8.38
N THR A 90 1.44 6.88 9.46
CA THR A 90 2.91 6.94 9.56
C THR A 90 3.55 5.56 9.43
N PHE A 91 2.94 4.52 10.00
CA PHE A 91 3.42 3.16 9.87
C PHE A 91 3.47 2.72 8.41
N PHE A 92 2.40 2.94 7.64
CA PHE A 92 2.41 2.62 6.21
C PHE A 92 3.40 3.47 5.40
N ARG A 93 3.52 4.76 5.74
CA ARG A 93 4.51 5.65 5.13
C ARG A 93 5.94 5.16 5.33
N PHE A 94 6.29 4.73 6.53
CA PHE A 94 7.63 4.23 6.85
C PHE A 94 7.85 2.81 6.31
N LEU A 95 6.81 1.98 6.27
CA LEU A 95 6.86 0.65 5.67
C LEU A 95 7.13 0.70 4.15
N ALA A 96 6.74 1.80 3.50
CA ALA A 96 7.10 2.07 2.11
C ALA A 96 8.57 2.48 1.94
N VAL A 97 9.34 2.61 3.04
CA VAL A 97 10.75 2.99 3.11
C VAL A 97 11.02 4.44 2.73
N ARG A 98 10.59 4.84 1.53
CA ARG A 98 10.66 6.21 1.03
C ARG A 98 9.26 6.79 0.89
N ASP A 99 9.11 8.05 1.28
CA ASP A 99 7.82 8.75 1.23
C ASP A 99 7.29 8.86 -0.21
N GLU A 100 8.17 8.92 -1.20
CA GLU A 100 7.80 8.91 -2.64
C GLU A 100 7.17 7.58 -3.10
N TRP A 101 7.33 6.49 -2.34
CA TRP A 101 6.70 5.19 -2.60
C TRP A 101 5.40 5.01 -1.80
N PHE A 102 4.98 6.02 -1.05
CA PHE A 102 3.75 6.03 -0.28
C PHE A 102 2.75 7.05 -0.84
N SER A 103 1.46 6.75 -0.80
CA SER A 103 0.41 7.72 -1.12
C SER A 103 -0.84 7.49 -0.27
N ASP A 104 -1.45 8.57 0.20
CA ASP A 104 -2.74 8.59 0.89
C ASP A 104 -3.80 9.42 0.11
N ASP A 105 -3.46 9.89 -1.10
CA ASP A 105 -4.34 10.78 -1.89
C ASP A 105 -5.40 10.01 -2.71
N LEU A 106 -5.59 8.72 -2.45
CA LEU A 106 -6.63 7.94 -3.10
C LEU A 106 -8.00 8.20 -2.44
N ARG A 107 -8.66 9.29 -2.86
CA ARG A 107 -9.97 9.71 -2.31
C ARG A 107 -11.18 9.14 -3.06
N LYS A 108 -11.02 8.80 -4.34
CA LYS A 108 -12.09 8.34 -5.24
C LYS A 108 -11.57 7.27 -6.18
N LEU A 109 -12.32 6.17 -6.30
CA LEU A 109 -11.95 5.00 -7.10
C LEU A 109 -12.42 5.09 -8.56
N ASP A 110 -13.37 5.96 -8.83
CA ASP A 110 -14.01 6.22 -10.12
C ASP A 110 -13.35 7.39 -10.88
N ASP A 111 -12.29 7.99 -10.34
CA ASP A 111 -11.55 9.05 -11.01
C ASP A 111 -10.78 8.49 -12.22
N ASP A 112 -10.97 9.11 -13.40
CA ASP A 112 -10.24 8.79 -14.62
C ASP A 112 -8.71 8.92 -14.46
N ASN A 113 -8.27 9.68 -13.45
CA ASN A 113 -6.86 9.87 -13.10
C ASN A 113 -6.38 8.94 -11.98
N VAL A 114 -7.19 7.99 -11.51
CA VAL A 114 -6.80 7.06 -10.44
C VAL A 114 -5.47 6.38 -10.74
N TYR A 115 -5.23 6.00 -11.99
CA TYR A 115 -3.97 5.39 -12.40
C TYR A 115 -2.75 6.27 -12.12
N ARG A 116 -2.86 7.60 -12.32
CA ARG A 116 -1.77 8.53 -12.02
C ARG A 116 -1.43 8.55 -10.53
N LYS A 117 -2.43 8.35 -9.69
CA LYS A 117 -2.26 8.22 -8.23
C LYS A 117 -1.65 6.88 -7.84
N LEU A 118 -1.84 5.83 -8.63
CA LEU A 118 -1.20 4.53 -8.39
C LEU A 118 0.26 4.49 -8.87
N GLN A 119 0.57 5.22 -9.93
CA GLN A 119 1.88 5.17 -10.57
C GLN A 119 2.98 5.72 -9.66
N GLY A 120 4.05 4.94 -9.47
CA GLY A 120 5.22 5.34 -8.68
C GLY A 120 5.12 4.96 -7.19
N HIS A 121 3.92 4.70 -6.68
CA HIS A 121 3.70 4.31 -5.30
C HIS A 121 3.74 2.79 -5.13
N TRP A 122 4.28 2.32 -4.01
CA TRP A 122 4.34 0.92 -3.59
C TRP A 122 3.27 0.59 -2.57
N ILE A 123 3.03 1.47 -1.60
CA ILE A 123 1.96 1.34 -0.60
C ILE A 123 1.02 2.52 -0.75
N ILE A 124 -0.28 2.22 -0.82
CA ILE A 124 -1.32 3.23 -0.96
C ILE A 124 -2.31 3.09 0.19
N GLU A 125 -2.35 4.09 1.05
CA GLU A 125 -3.34 4.20 2.11
C GLU A 125 -4.68 4.68 1.55
N MET A 126 -5.75 4.02 2.01
CA MET A 126 -7.14 4.40 1.78
C MET A 126 -7.72 4.90 3.10
N SER A 127 -7.31 6.10 3.49
CA SER A 127 -7.72 6.76 4.74
C SER A 127 -9.22 7.07 4.69
N GLU A 128 -9.97 6.68 5.72
CA GLU A 128 -11.38 7.05 5.94
C GLU A 128 -12.42 6.59 4.90
N MET A 129 -11.98 6.08 3.73
CA MET A 129 -12.86 5.56 2.69
C MET A 129 -13.70 4.37 3.14
N ILE A 130 -13.25 3.65 4.16
CA ILE A 130 -13.97 2.49 4.69
C ILE A 130 -15.00 2.94 5.75
N ALA A 131 -14.65 3.92 6.60
CA ALA A 131 -15.50 4.37 7.71
C ALA A 131 -16.77 5.14 7.26
N THR A 132 -16.77 5.69 6.05
CA THR A 132 -17.93 6.36 5.43
C THR A 132 -18.61 5.48 4.37
N ALA A 133 -18.16 4.24 4.22
CA ALA A 133 -18.57 3.37 3.13
C ALA A 133 -19.98 2.79 3.36
N ASN A 134 -20.88 3.02 2.40
CA ASN A 134 -22.09 2.23 2.26
C ASN A 134 -21.79 0.89 1.54
N ALA A 135 -22.74 -0.04 1.54
CA ALA A 135 -22.57 -1.36 0.93
C ALA A 135 -22.07 -1.29 -0.53
N LYS A 136 -22.58 -0.33 -1.32
CA LYS A 136 -22.15 -0.10 -2.71
C LYS A 136 -20.67 0.29 -2.79
N SER A 137 -20.22 1.23 -1.99
CA SER A 137 -18.80 1.66 -1.99
C SER A 137 -17.85 0.53 -1.58
N ILE A 138 -18.30 -0.45 -0.79
CA ILE A 138 -17.49 -1.62 -0.44
C ILE A 138 -17.38 -2.58 -1.60
N GLU A 139 -18.45 -2.81 -2.35
CA GLU A 139 -18.38 -3.57 -3.58
C GLU A 139 -17.41 -2.92 -4.57
N ASP A 140 -17.44 -1.59 -4.68
CA ASP A 140 -16.52 -0.82 -5.50
C ASP A 140 -15.07 -0.96 -5.02
N ILE A 141 -14.81 -0.89 -3.71
CA ILE A 141 -13.47 -1.15 -3.12
C ILE A 141 -13.05 -2.59 -3.39
N LYS A 142 -13.90 -3.59 -3.16
CA LYS A 142 -13.59 -5.01 -3.40
C LYS A 142 -13.27 -5.26 -4.87
N SER A 143 -14.05 -4.68 -5.78
CA SER A 143 -13.82 -4.72 -7.22
C SER A 143 -12.49 -4.06 -7.57
N PHE A 144 -12.22 -2.89 -7.00
CA PHE A 144 -10.97 -2.18 -7.17
C PHE A 144 -9.78 -2.99 -6.67
N LEU A 145 -9.77 -3.51 -5.44
CA LEU A 145 -8.69 -4.34 -4.87
C LEU A 145 -8.41 -5.59 -5.73
N SER A 146 -9.46 -6.16 -6.33
CA SER A 146 -9.37 -7.37 -7.16
C SER A 146 -8.70 -7.18 -8.51
N ARG A 147 -8.58 -5.94 -9.04
CA ARG A 147 -7.97 -5.71 -10.35
C ARG A 147 -6.47 -6.04 -10.31
N GLN A 148 -5.96 -6.61 -11.41
CA GLN A 148 -4.55 -6.94 -11.59
C GLN A 148 -3.81 -5.94 -12.48
N LYS A 149 -4.57 -5.11 -13.20
CA LYS A 149 -4.07 -4.10 -14.13
C LYS A 149 -5.06 -2.95 -14.24
N GLU A 150 -4.55 -1.79 -14.60
CA GLU A 150 -5.30 -0.62 -15.02
C GLU A 150 -5.12 -0.47 -16.53
N THR A 151 -6.21 -0.27 -17.26
CA THR A 151 -6.15 0.13 -18.66
C THR A 151 -6.27 1.64 -18.70
N TYR A 152 -5.18 2.33 -19.05
CA TYR A 152 -5.09 3.78 -19.02
C TYR A 152 -4.54 4.32 -20.34
N LYS A 153 -4.99 5.50 -20.73
CA LYS A 153 -4.48 6.23 -21.89
C LYS A 153 -3.73 7.45 -21.38
N ALA A 154 -2.40 7.42 -21.44
CA ALA A 154 -1.61 8.57 -21.04
C ALA A 154 -1.85 9.76 -21.99
N PRO A 155 -1.67 11.02 -21.52
CA PRO A 155 -1.66 12.17 -22.39
C PRO A 155 -0.74 11.93 -23.58
N TYR A 156 -1.19 12.30 -24.78
CA TYR A 156 -0.47 12.14 -26.04
C TYR A 156 -0.30 10.70 -26.54
N GLU A 157 -0.79 9.68 -25.84
CA GLU A 157 -0.89 8.34 -26.40
C GLU A 157 -2.15 8.20 -27.28
N VAL A 158 -2.05 7.43 -28.36
CA VAL A 158 -3.17 7.20 -29.29
C VAL A 158 -4.14 6.16 -28.73
N HIS A 159 -3.61 5.09 -28.12
CA HIS A 159 -4.37 3.94 -27.62
C HIS A 159 -4.12 3.71 -26.12
N PRO A 160 -5.13 3.30 -25.36
CA PRO A 160 -4.95 2.85 -23.99
C PRO A 160 -3.99 1.65 -23.92
N LYS A 161 -3.25 1.56 -22.82
CA LYS A 161 -2.35 0.44 -22.53
C LYS A 161 -2.68 -0.17 -21.18
N ASP A 162 -2.36 -1.44 -21.07
CA ASP A 162 -2.45 -2.17 -19.82
C ASP A 162 -1.22 -1.91 -18.95
N HIS A 163 -1.46 -1.45 -17.74
CA HIS A 163 -0.45 -1.23 -16.72
C HIS A 163 -0.72 -2.20 -15.57
N LYS A 164 0.18 -3.15 -15.38
CA LYS A 164 0.05 -4.16 -14.32
C LYS A 164 0.31 -3.54 -12.95
N ARG A 165 -0.49 -3.89 -11.95
CA ARG A 165 -0.32 -3.35 -10.60
C ARG A 165 0.97 -3.77 -9.95
N GLN A 166 1.63 -2.80 -9.33
CA GLN A 166 2.85 -2.98 -8.53
C GLN A 166 2.69 -2.47 -7.09
N CYS A 167 1.61 -1.75 -6.78
CA CYS A 167 1.30 -1.24 -5.43
C CYS A 167 0.42 -2.20 -4.63
N VAL A 168 0.37 -2.07 -3.31
CA VAL A 168 -0.63 -2.70 -2.41
C VAL A 168 -1.43 -1.63 -1.68
N PHE A 169 -2.59 -2.02 -1.17
CA PHE A 169 -3.52 -1.11 -0.50
C PHE A 169 -3.60 -1.40 0.98
N ALA A 170 -3.58 -0.34 1.77
CA ALA A 170 -3.67 -0.33 3.21
C ALA A 170 -4.87 0.53 3.65
N GLY A 171 -5.59 0.12 4.69
CA GLY A 171 -6.71 0.87 5.25
C GLY A 171 -6.36 1.41 6.64
N THR A 172 -6.86 2.59 6.96
CA THR A 172 -6.85 3.11 8.33
C THR A 172 -8.24 3.56 8.75
N SER A 173 -8.59 3.32 10.01
CA SER A 173 -9.84 3.78 10.59
C SER A 173 -9.67 4.15 12.07
N ASN A 174 -10.47 5.13 12.51
CA ASN A 174 -10.61 5.48 13.92
C ASN A 174 -11.82 4.79 14.58
N THR A 175 -12.69 4.14 13.80
CA THR A 175 -13.91 3.47 14.28
C THR A 175 -13.79 1.95 14.12
N LEU A 176 -14.28 1.21 15.12
CA LEU A 176 -14.32 -0.25 15.09
C LEU A 176 -15.37 -0.79 14.09
N ASP A 177 -16.46 -0.05 13.90
CA ASP A 177 -17.53 -0.37 12.96
C ASP A 177 -17.23 0.12 11.53
N PHE A 178 -15.96 0.15 11.15
CA PHE A 178 -15.55 0.68 9.85
C PHE A 178 -16.07 -0.15 8.68
N LEU A 179 -16.30 -1.45 8.87
CA LEU A 179 -16.91 -2.31 7.85
C LEU A 179 -18.36 -2.64 8.22
N PRO A 180 -19.36 -2.31 7.38
CA PRO A 180 -20.71 -2.79 7.55
C PRO A 180 -20.77 -4.32 7.43
N LEU A 181 -21.80 -4.86 8.09
CA LEU A 181 -22.14 -6.28 8.08
C LEU A 181 -22.49 -6.73 6.66
N ASP A 182 -21.52 -7.32 5.96
CA ASP A 182 -21.71 -7.87 4.61
C ASP A 182 -22.01 -9.36 4.66
N ARG A 183 -23.16 -9.76 4.08
CA ARG A 183 -23.62 -11.15 3.96
C ARG A 183 -22.77 -12.00 3.00
N THR A 184 -22.01 -11.39 2.10
CA THR A 184 -21.11 -12.06 1.15
C THR A 184 -19.69 -12.27 1.71
N GLY A 185 -19.40 -11.71 2.88
CA GLY A 185 -18.13 -11.84 3.59
C GLY A 185 -17.09 -10.77 3.24
N ASN A 186 -16.27 -10.39 4.23
CA ASN A 186 -15.26 -9.33 4.16
C ASN A 186 -13.81 -9.85 4.12
N ARG A 187 -13.56 -11.00 3.47
CA ARG A 187 -12.23 -11.66 3.39
C ARG A 187 -11.09 -10.81 2.80
N ARG A 188 -11.42 -9.68 2.16
CA ARG A 188 -10.46 -8.75 1.54
C ARG A 188 -9.95 -7.69 2.52
N PHE A 189 -10.56 -7.58 3.70
CA PHE A 189 -10.19 -6.63 4.72
C PHE A 189 -9.69 -7.40 5.93
N LEU A 190 -8.46 -7.15 6.34
CA LEU A 190 -7.81 -7.82 7.45
C LEU A 190 -7.63 -6.79 8.57
N PRO A 191 -8.62 -6.65 9.49
CA PRO A 191 -8.58 -5.67 10.55
C PRO A 191 -7.57 -6.04 11.63
N VAL A 192 -6.69 -5.11 11.97
CA VAL A 192 -5.80 -5.18 13.13
C VAL A 192 -6.16 -4.03 14.07
N GLN A 193 -6.53 -4.38 15.30
CA GLN A 193 -6.78 -3.39 16.34
C GLN A 193 -5.46 -2.87 16.91
N VAL A 194 -5.36 -1.54 17.04
CA VAL A 194 -4.18 -0.85 17.55
C VAL A 194 -4.56 0.03 18.74
N GLN A 195 -3.65 0.14 19.71
CA GLN A 195 -3.84 0.87 20.95
C GLN A 195 -2.56 1.67 21.24
N ALA A 196 -2.63 2.99 21.10
CA ALA A 196 -1.45 3.85 21.20
C ALA A 196 -0.77 3.72 22.58
N GLU A 197 -1.56 3.54 23.64
CA GLU A 197 -1.12 3.39 25.02
C GLU A 197 -0.34 2.10 25.27
N ALA A 198 -0.54 1.10 24.40
CA ALA A 198 0.10 -0.20 24.51
C ALA A 198 1.31 -0.34 23.57
N ALA A 199 1.60 0.67 22.76
CA ALA A 199 2.81 0.72 21.93
C ALA A 199 4.05 0.85 22.83
N GLU A 200 5.13 0.19 22.45
CA GLU A 200 6.40 0.23 23.20
C GLU A 200 7.14 1.54 22.92
N VAL A 201 7.00 2.06 21.70
CA VAL A 201 7.56 3.33 21.27
C VAL A 201 6.60 3.97 20.27
N HIS A 202 6.43 5.29 20.33
CA HIS A 202 5.66 5.97 19.29
C HIS A 202 6.50 6.02 18.01
N ILE A 203 5.91 5.70 16.86
CA ILE A 203 6.66 5.58 15.59
C ILE A 203 7.42 6.85 15.16
N LEU A 204 7.01 8.02 15.63
CA LEU A 204 7.68 9.31 15.38
C LEU A 204 8.71 9.70 16.44
N GLU A 205 8.90 8.91 17.50
CA GLU A 205 9.84 9.22 18.56
C GLU A 205 11.30 9.18 18.07
N ASP A 206 11.65 8.19 17.25
CA ASP A 206 12.90 8.12 16.50
C ASP A 206 12.60 7.64 15.07
N GLU A 207 12.47 8.59 14.14
CA GLU A 207 12.17 8.27 12.74
C GLU A 207 13.30 7.47 12.07
N ALA A 208 14.56 7.71 12.43
CA ALA A 208 15.68 7.00 11.83
C ALA A 208 15.66 5.52 12.23
N ALA A 209 15.38 5.24 13.51
CA ALA A 209 15.20 3.88 14.00
C ALA A 209 13.94 3.22 13.42
N SER A 210 12.82 3.94 13.32
CA SER A 210 11.56 3.40 12.79
C SER A 210 11.61 3.06 11.30
N ARG A 211 12.51 3.69 10.53
CA ARG A 211 12.71 3.41 9.10
C ARG A 211 13.74 2.31 8.82
N ALA A 212 14.56 1.95 9.81
CA ALA A 212 15.65 0.97 9.67
C ALA A 212 15.14 -0.48 9.71
#